data_AF-A0A1E3X3D5-F1
#
_entry.id   AF-A0A1E3X3D5-F1
#
_cell.length_a   1.000
_cell.length_b   1.000
_cell.length_c   1.000
_cell.angle_alpha   90.00
_cell.angle_beta   90.00
_cell.angle_gamma   90.00
#
_symmetry.space_group_name_H-M   'P 1'
#
loop_
_entity.id
_entity.type
_entity.pdbx_description
1 polymer ?
#
loop_
_entity_poly.entity_id
_entity_poly.type
_entity_poly.pdbx_seq_one_letter_code
_entity_poly.pdbx_strand_id
1 'polypeptide(L)' 'MLALRTIRDHPELVTQGAANKGEKVDIDAILALDGDVRRIIKDVEKLRAQKNRARAAET' A
#
# COMPACT_ATOMS: atom_id res chain seq x y z
N MET A 1 -1.11 -5.43 -17.15
CA MET A 1 -1.36 -5.01 -15.75
C MET A 1 -0.36 -3.92 -15.40
N LEU A 2 -0.80 -2.77 -14.89
CA LEU A 2 0.09 -1.66 -14.50
C LEU A 2 0.70 -1.93 -13.12
N ALA A 3 1.98 -1.62 -12.92
CA ALA A 3 2.62 -1.80 -11.62
C ALA A 3 2.11 -0.76 -10.60
N LEU A 4 1.75 -1.21 -9.39
CA LEU A 4 1.35 -0.35 -8.26
C LEU A 4 2.41 0.69 -7.88
N ARG A 5 3.69 0.40 -8.14
CA ARG A 5 4.77 1.38 -7.97
C ARG A 5 4.59 2.58 -8.91
N THR A 6 4.21 2.35 -10.17
CA THR A 6 4.00 3.42 -11.14
C THR A 6 2.83 4.32 -10.75
N ILE A 7 1.77 3.75 -10.16
CA ILE A 7 0.63 4.51 -9.64
C ILE A 7 1.05 5.41 -8.47
N ARG A 8 1.93 4.93 -7.59
CA ARG A 8 2.46 5.71 -6.46
C ARG A 8 3.44 6.79 -6.87
N ASP A 9 4.37 6.45 -7.76
CA ASP A 9 5.45 7.35 -8.15
C ASP A 9 4.94 8.43 -9.13
N HIS A 10 3.89 8.13 -9.92
CA HIS A 10 3.34 9.02 -10.95
C HIS A 10 1.79 9.00 -11.02
N PRO A 11 1.07 9.35 -9.94
CA PRO A 11 -0.40 9.25 -9.90
C PRO A 11 -1.11 10.15 -10.92
N GLU A 12 -0.59 11.34 -11.17
CA GLU A 12 -1.13 12.29 -12.15
C GLU A 12 -1.05 11.75 -13.57
N LEU A 13 0.09 11.15 -13.94
CA LEU A 13 0.29 10.54 -15.24
C LEU A 13 -0.68 9.38 -15.47
N VAL A 14 -0.93 8.58 -14.44
CA VAL A 14 -1.87 7.45 -14.52
C VAL A 14 -3.30 7.96 -14.62
N THR A 15 -3.66 9.00 -13.87
CA THR A 15 -4.99 9.64 -13.93
C THR A 15 -5.27 10.21 -15.31
N GLN A 16 -4.33 10.96 -15.87
CA GLN A 16 -4.44 11.50 -17.23
C GLN A 16 -4.49 10.38 -18.27
N GLY A 17 -3.67 9.33 -18.11
CA GLY A 17 -3.68 8.17 -18.99
C GLY A 17 -5.01 7.40 -19.00
N ALA A 18 -5.69 7.32 -17.85
CA ALA A 18 -7.04 6.74 -17.76
C ALA A 18 -8.08 7.64 -18.44
N ALA A 19 -8.04 8.95 -18.16
CA ALA A 19 -8.95 9.92 -18.78
C ALA A 19 -8.82 9.96 -20.31
N ASN A 20 -7.60 9.93 -20.84
CA ASN A 20 -7.32 9.87 -22.28
C ASN A 20 -7.91 8.61 -22.96
N LYS A 21 -8.11 7.54 -22.19
CA LYS A 21 -8.71 6.28 -22.66
C LYS A 21 -10.22 6.24 -22.44
N GLY A 22 -10.82 7.29 -21.88
CA GLY A 22 -12.24 7.31 -21.51
C GLY A 22 -12.58 6.43 -20.31
N GLU A 23 -11.57 6.00 -19.55
CA GLU A 23 -11.75 5.12 -18.39
C GLU A 23 -11.93 5.95 -17.12
N LYS A 24 -12.93 5.57 -16.31
CA LYS A 24 -13.14 6.15 -14.98
C LYS A 24 -12.46 5.27 -13.96
N VAL A 25 -11.28 5.70 -13.51
CA VAL A 25 -10.52 5.01 -12.47
C VAL A 25 -10.31 5.96 -11.30
N ASP A 26 -10.67 5.52 -10.10
CA ASP A 26 -10.44 6.26 -8.87
C ASP A 26 -9.03 5.95 -8.33
N ILE A 27 -8.06 6.74 -8.79
CA ILE A 27 -6.64 6.56 -8.41
C ILE A 27 -6.42 6.90 -6.94
N ASP A 28 -7.16 7.86 -6.39
CA ASP A 28 -7.05 8.27 -4.99
C ASP A 28 -7.51 7.14 -4.06
N ALA A 29 -8.64 6.50 -4.36
CA ALA A 29 -9.11 5.34 -3.61
C ALA A 29 -8.12 4.16 -3.67
N ILE A 30 -7.49 3.93 -4.83
CA ILE A 30 -6.46 2.90 -4.98
C ILE A 30 -5.25 3.20 -4.07
N LEU A 31 -4.79 4.45 -4.04
CA LEU A 31 -3.67 4.86 -3.21
C LEU A 31 -3.99 4.79 -1.72
N ALA A 32 -5.21 5.14 -1.32
CA ALA A 32 -5.67 5.01 0.06
C ALA A 32 -5.63 3.55 0.53
N LEU A 33 -6.17 2.62 -0.28
CA LEU A 33 -6.14 1.19 0.01
C LEU A 33 -4.71 0.62 0.04
N ASP A 34 -3.84 1.03 -0.89
CA ASP A 34 -2.43 0.64 -0.86
C ASP A 34 -1.72 1.14 0.42
N GLY A 35 -2.06 2.35 0.87
CA GLY A 35 -1.60 2.89 2.14
C GLY A 35 -2.00 2.03 3.34
N ASP A 36 -3.26 1.62 3.39
CA ASP A 36 -3.77 0.73 4.45
C ASP A 36 -3.09 -0.64 4.44
N VAL A 37 -2.92 -1.24 3.27
CA VAL A 37 -2.22 -2.53 3.14
C VAL A 37 -0.79 -2.44 3.68
N ARG A 38 -0.03 -1.39 3.32
CA ARG A 38 1.34 -1.18 3.83
C ARG A 38 1.36 -1.00 5.34
N ARG A 39 0.42 -0.23 5.88
CA ARG A 39 0.28 -0.03 7.33
C ARG A 39 0.03 -1.36 8.05
N ILE A 40 -0.91 -2.17 7.56
CA ILE A 40 -1.22 -3.48 8.15
C ILE A 40 0.00 -4.40 8.12
N ILE A 41 0.74 -4.46 7.02
CA ILE A 41 1.97 -5.27 6.92
C ILE A 41 2.97 -4.85 8.01
N LYS A 42 3.23 -3.54 8.14
CA LYS A 42 4.13 -2.99 9.15
C LYS A 42 3.66 -3.30 10.58
N ASP A 43 2.35 -3.20 10.83
CA ASP A 43 1.78 -3.52 12.14
C ASP A 43 1.93 -5.00 12.48
N VAL A 44 1.71 -5.90 11.52
CA VAL A 44 1.93 -7.34 11.69
C VAL A 44 3.40 -7.63 12.01
N GLU A 45 4.35 -7.02 11.31
CA GLU A 45 5.78 -7.17 11.58
C GLU A 45 6.15 -6.67 12.98
N LYS A 46 5.62 -5.50 13.38
CA LYS A 46 5.81 -4.95 14.72
C LYS A 46 5.27 -5.89 15.81
N LEU A 47 4.06 -6.43 15.63
CA LEU A 47 3.44 -7.37 16.58
C LEU A 47 4.24 -8.68 16.68
N ARG A 48 4.72 -9.20 15.54
CA ARG A 48 5.61 -10.38 15.52
C ARG A 48 6.89 -10.12 16.31
N ALA A 49 7.52 -8.97 16.10
CA ALA A 49 8.73 -8.59 16.83
C ALA A 49 8.47 -8.45 18.35
N GLN A 50 7.35 -7.82 18.74
CA GLN A 50 6.95 -7.69 20.14
C GLN A 50 6.73 -9.05 20.80
N LYS A 51 5.96 -9.95 20.15
CA LYS A 51 5.72 -11.31 20.63
C LYS A 51 7.02 -12.09 20.84
N ASN A 52 7.97 -11.97 19.91
CA ASN A 52 9.25 -12.68 20.01
C ASN A 52 10.10 -12.15 21.17
N ARG A 53 10.10 -10.82 21.41
CA ARG A 53 10.80 -10.23 22.57
C ARG A 53 10.18 -10.66 23.90
N ALA A 54 8.85 -10.69 23.98
CA ALA A 54 8.14 -11.14 25.19
C ALA A 54 8.52 -12.59 25.54
N ARG A 55 8.49 -13.50 24.55
CA ARG A 55 8.91 -14.89 24.74
C ARG A 55 10.36 -15.04 25.19
N ALA A 56 11.27 -14.23 24.64
CA ALA A 56 12.69 -14.27 25.00
C ALA A 56 12.98 -13.72 26.40
N ALA A 57 12.08 -12.91 26.98
CA ALA A 57 12.22 -12.37 28.33
C ALA A 57 11.64 -13.32 29.41
N GLU A 58 10.84 -14.31 29.02
CA GLU A 58 10.25 -15.32 29.91
C GLU A 58 11.14 -16.57 30.12
N THR A 59 12.21 -16.71 29.32
CA THR A 59 13.22 -17.78 29.40
C THR A 59 14.52 -17.27 29.98
#